data_AF-A0A961CRZ2-F1
#
_entry.id   AF-A0A961CRZ2-F1
#
_cell.length_a   1.000
_cell.length_b   1.000
_cell.length_c   1.000
_cell.angle_alpha   90.00
_cell.angle_beta   90.00
_cell.angle_gamma   90.00
#
_symmetry.space_group_name_H-M   'P 1'
#
loop_
_entity.id
_entity.type
_entity.pdbx_description
1 polymer ?
#
loop_
_entity_poly.entity_id
_entity_poly.type
_entity_poly.pdbx_seq_one_letter_code
_entity_poly.pdbx_strand_id
1 'polypeptide(L)'
;MSPRPERSKADRAKPDRPKATRSKGGRKAERTEPIEPERTELHLVESDAGHAPVDDDGGADGGAVVTTSGSPVQDARDLLASTDPVAYYKALSGLARQGHHAVLEPLPYRSNLDFHDPTCVVVDPRPANTDTIELFANAAYPDFPWLLGRFRDPVVAERLDAVYQLVFNEGANVAVVTNHGQIIDIALVGGAMIDAMCSAGRTYGVLGEQIEVDDLADRFNVLVSRMVTTRMAFNVPAMQVLQVGARTFLSVPQTHSRRRSKLDPALARANNQLMRHELDLQLSEGGQILAMAASGSQDLSVAVEMVQKIKAQWRQMRGAEPDDTAETVHLQPLYDGTMNMMLGCRFVLPIAVSLDPTHPALEVGSLTRVRQKDDCHRIMEWIADAHQQATGLPTLYHRQEDDLLTQVRAVVKT
;
A
#
# COMPACT_ATOMS: atom_id res chain seq x y z
N MET A 1 13.64 64.88 -37.09
CA MET A 1 13.61 63.40 -37.01
C MET A 1 14.32 62.85 -38.23
N SER A 2 15.32 62.00 -38.00
CA SER A 2 16.27 61.49 -39.00
C SER A 2 15.61 60.66 -40.11
N PRO A 3 16.07 60.76 -41.38
CA PRO A 3 15.93 59.68 -42.34
C PRO A 3 17.13 58.72 -42.24
N ARG A 4 16.87 57.43 -42.04
CA ARG A 4 17.85 56.35 -42.16
C ARG A 4 18.12 56.06 -43.65
N PRO A 5 19.38 55.88 -44.08
CA PRO A 5 19.70 55.42 -45.43
C PRO A 5 19.65 53.90 -45.55
N GLU A 6 19.25 53.46 -46.74
CA GLU A 6 19.17 52.07 -47.20
C GLU A 6 20.53 51.34 -47.12
N ARG A 7 20.52 50.06 -46.75
CA ARG A 7 21.68 49.16 -46.86
C ARG A 7 21.41 48.03 -47.85
N SER A 8 22.04 48.20 -49.00
CA SER A 8 22.73 47.24 -49.88
C SER A 8 22.73 45.76 -49.45
N LYS A 9 22.32 44.91 -50.40
CA LYS A 9 22.49 43.46 -50.43
C LYS A 9 23.98 43.10 -50.52
N ALA A 10 24.45 42.24 -49.62
CA ALA A 10 25.75 41.60 -49.71
C ALA A 10 25.57 40.07 -49.73
N ASP A 11 26.11 39.48 -50.79
CA ASP A 11 26.28 38.05 -50.99
C ASP A 11 27.07 37.40 -49.84
N ARG A 12 26.61 36.24 -49.38
CA ARG A 12 27.47 35.34 -48.60
C ARG A 12 27.19 33.88 -48.95
N ALA A 13 28.27 33.27 -49.40
CA ALA A 13 28.38 31.95 -50.00
C ALA A 13 28.01 30.79 -49.05
N LYS A 14 27.48 29.72 -49.63
CA LYS A 14 27.26 28.40 -48.99
C LYS A 14 28.60 27.73 -48.66
N PRO A 15 28.73 27.03 -47.52
CA PRO A 15 29.86 26.15 -47.27
C PRO A 15 29.62 24.74 -47.83
N ASP A 16 30.72 24.18 -48.36
CA ASP A 16 30.83 22.91 -49.07
C ASP A 16 30.58 21.67 -48.22
N ARG A 17 30.01 20.66 -48.88
CA ARG A 17 29.74 19.32 -48.35
C ARG A 17 30.94 18.41 -48.64
N PRO A 18 31.56 17.72 -47.66
CA PRO A 18 32.55 16.70 -47.98
C PRO A 18 31.86 15.40 -48.42
N LYS A 19 32.29 14.86 -49.56
CA LYS A 19 31.98 13.49 -50.00
C LYS A 19 33.19 12.58 -49.75
N ALA A 20 32.89 11.40 -49.19
CA ALA A 20 33.30 10.06 -49.62
C ALA A 20 33.90 9.21 -48.48
N THR A 21 33.33 8.02 -48.26
CA THR A 21 33.94 6.76 -48.73
C THR A 21 33.03 5.58 -48.40
N ARG A 22 32.70 4.78 -49.42
CA ARG A 22 32.05 3.47 -49.29
C ARG A 22 33.12 2.47 -48.86
N SER A 23 32.98 1.91 -47.66
CA SER A 23 33.68 0.67 -47.27
C SER A 23 32.66 -0.47 -47.26
N LYS A 24 32.92 -1.50 -48.08
CA LYS A 24 32.21 -2.78 -48.07
C LYS A 24 32.74 -3.58 -46.87
N GLY A 25 31.88 -3.85 -45.90
CA GLY A 25 32.18 -4.74 -44.78
C GLY A 25 30.89 -5.29 -44.22
N GLY A 26 30.37 -6.35 -44.84
CA GLY A 26 29.23 -7.09 -44.29
C GLY A 26 29.67 -7.87 -43.06
N ARG A 27 29.10 -7.53 -41.91
CA ARG A 27 28.94 -8.45 -40.77
C ARG A 27 27.46 -8.53 -40.46
N LYS A 28 26.93 -9.76 -40.51
CA LYS A 28 25.57 -10.12 -40.14
C LYS A 28 25.28 -9.56 -38.75
N ALA A 29 24.16 -8.85 -38.62
CA ALA A 29 23.55 -8.58 -37.32
C ALA A 29 23.07 -9.91 -36.76
N GLU A 30 23.69 -10.36 -35.67
CA GLU A 30 23.18 -11.45 -34.85
C GLU A 30 21.95 -10.91 -34.12
N ARG A 31 20.79 -11.45 -34.48
CA ARG A 31 19.49 -11.15 -33.91
C ARG A 31 19.50 -11.72 -32.49
N THR A 32 19.69 -10.87 -31.49
CA THR A 32 19.50 -11.26 -30.08
C THR A 32 17.99 -11.42 -29.89
N GLU A 33 17.55 -12.65 -29.61
CA GLU A 33 16.16 -12.93 -29.27
C GLU A 33 15.81 -12.23 -27.94
N PRO A 34 14.54 -11.80 -27.75
CA PRO A 34 14.11 -11.26 -26.47
C PRO A 34 14.22 -12.34 -25.40
N ILE A 35 14.88 -12.02 -24.29
CA ILE A 35 14.88 -12.86 -23.09
C ILE A 35 13.48 -12.76 -22.50
N GLU A 36 12.69 -13.83 -22.65
CA GLU A 36 11.41 -13.97 -21.94
C GLU A 36 11.68 -13.92 -20.42
N PRO A 37 10.89 -13.15 -19.64
CA PRO A 37 11.03 -13.18 -18.19
C PRO A 37 10.63 -14.56 -17.67
N GLU A 38 11.52 -15.19 -16.90
CA GLU A 38 11.20 -16.41 -16.15
C GLU A 38 9.96 -16.17 -15.28
N ARG A 39 8.84 -16.80 -15.64
CA ARG A 39 7.67 -16.92 -14.77
C ARG A 39 8.10 -17.62 -13.49
N THR A 40 8.23 -16.87 -12.41
CA THR A 40 8.33 -17.47 -11.08
C THR A 40 6.93 -17.87 -10.68
N GLU A 41 6.55 -19.13 -10.95
CA GLU A 41 5.33 -19.70 -10.39
C GLU A 41 5.48 -19.74 -8.87
N LEU A 42 4.71 -18.90 -8.17
CA LEU A 42 4.55 -18.96 -6.72
C LEU A 42 3.85 -20.28 -6.39
N HIS A 43 4.62 -21.33 -6.10
CA HIS A 43 4.09 -22.57 -5.58
C HIS A 43 3.33 -22.29 -4.27
N LEU A 44 2.02 -22.57 -4.29
CA LEU A 44 1.19 -22.68 -3.10
C LEU A 44 1.72 -23.84 -2.26
N VAL A 45 2.57 -23.54 -1.28
CA VAL A 45 2.94 -24.52 -0.26
C VAL A 45 1.81 -24.56 0.77
N GLU A 46 1.10 -25.69 0.79
CA GLU A 46 0.23 -26.09 1.89
C GLU A 46 1.03 -26.05 3.18
N SER A 47 0.74 -25.08 4.05
CA SER A 47 1.28 -25.02 5.41
C SER A 47 0.31 -25.73 6.34
N ASP A 48 0.38 -27.06 6.35
CA ASP A 48 -0.14 -27.85 7.45
C ASP A 48 0.99 -28.75 7.99
N ALA A 49 1.72 -28.23 8.98
CA ALA A 49 2.52 -29.01 9.92
C ALA A 49 3.01 -28.10 11.05
N GLY A 50 2.37 -28.18 12.21
CA GLY A 50 3.02 -27.73 13.44
C GLY A 50 2.18 -27.19 14.58
N HIS A 51 1.05 -27.81 14.94
CA HIS A 51 0.64 -27.86 16.34
C HIS A 51 -0.30 -29.04 16.59
N ALA A 52 0.16 -29.99 17.41
CA ALA A 52 -0.65 -31.11 17.88
C ALA A 52 -1.77 -30.60 18.81
N PRO A 53 -3.04 -30.94 18.57
CA PRO A 53 -4.05 -30.88 19.62
C PRO A 53 -3.92 -32.12 20.50
N VAL A 54 -3.98 -31.88 21.81
CA VAL A 54 -4.05 -32.90 22.85
C VAL A 54 -5.37 -33.65 22.69
N ASP A 55 -5.31 -34.98 22.74
CA ASP A 55 -6.43 -35.93 22.65
C ASP A 55 -7.59 -35.60 23.60
N ASP A 56 -8.85 -35.70 23.13
CA ASP A 56 -9.85 -36.59 23.75
C ASP A 56 -11.07 -36.86 22.82
N ASP A 57 -11.39 -38.15 22.72
CA ASP A 57 -12.60 -38.87 22.28
C ASP A 57 -13.37 -38.55 20.97
N GLY A 58 -13.16 -39.43 19.99
CA GLY A 58 -14.15 -40.48 19.66
C GLY A 58 -15.41 -40.12 18.87
N GLY A 59 -15.39 -40.34 17.55
CA GLY A 59 -16.61 -40.43 16.75
C GLY A 59 -16.38 -40.48 15.24
N ALA A 60 -16.20 -41.67 14.70
CA ALA A 60 -16.17 -41.91 13.26
C ALA A 60 -17.56 -41.69 12.64
N ASP A 61 -17.66 -40.83 11.63
CA ASP A 61 -18.64 -41.02 10.57
C ASP A 61 -18.14 -40.45 9.24
N GLY A 62 -18.29 -41.25 8.19
CA GLY A 62 -17.77 -40.98 6.85
C GLY A 62 -18.58 -39.90 6.14
N GLY A 63 -17.99 -38.71 5.99
CA GLY A 63 -18.53 -37.63 5.16
C GLY A 63 -17.81 -37.55 3.82
N ALA A 64 -18.56 -37.73 2.74
CA ALA A 64 -18.08 -37.78 1.36
C ALA A 64 -17.13 -36.64 0.99
N VAL A 65 -16.01 -37.01 0.34
CA VAL A 65 -15.15 -36.07 -0.40
C VAL A 65 -15.97 -35.56 -1.58
N VAL A 66 -16.60 -34.40 -1.42
CA VAL A 66 -17.11 -33.62 -2.55
C VAL A 66 -15.88 -33.09 -3.28
N THR A 67 -15.47 -33.81 -4.32
CA THR A 67 -14.47 -33.33 -5.27
C THR A 67 -15.11 -32.22 -6.10
N THR A 68 -14.94 -30.96 -5.69
CA THR A 68 -15.17 -29.83 -6.60
C THR A 68 -14.02 -29.82 -7.61
N SER A 69 -14.34 -30.11 -8.86
CA SER A 69 -13.39 -30.12 -9.99
C SER A 69 -13.01 -28.70 -10.47
N GLY A 70 -13.16 -27.69 -9.61
CA GLY A 70 -12.90 -26.29 -9.90
C GLY A 70 -11.48 -25.89 -9.54
N SER A 71 -10.94 -24.86 -10.20
CA SER A 71 -9.73 -24.21 -9.70
C SER A 71 -10.06 -23.54 -8.36
N PRO A 72 -9.12 -23.48 -7.39
CA PRO A 72 -9.38 -22.85 -6.09
C PRO A 72 -9.88 -21.40 -6.20
N VAL A 73 -9.52 -20.70 -7.27
CA VAL A 73 -10.02 -19.34 -7.58
C VAL A 73 -11.48 -19.36 -8.03
N GLN A 74 -11.88 -20.33 -8.84
CA GLN A 74 -13.26 -20.46 -9.29
C GLN A 74 -14.18 -20.84 -8.12
N ASP A 75 -13.75 -21.77 -7.25
CA ASP A 75 -14.49 -22.12 -6.04
C ASP A 75 -14.68 -20.91 -5.12
N ALA A 76 -13.64 -20.07 -4.97
CA ALA A 76 -13.73 -18.81 -4.22
C ALA A 76 -14.73 -17.82 -4.85
N ARG A 77 -14.71 -17.69 -6.19
CA ARG A 77 -15.62 -16.83 -6.94
C ARG A 77 -17.07 -17.29 -6.81
N ASP A 78 -17.33 -18.59 -6.95
CA ASP A 78 -18.67 -19.18 -6.85
C ASP A 78 -19.23 -19.03 -5.43
N LEU A 79 -18.39 -19.22 -4.40
CA LEU A 79 -18.79 -19.00 -3.02
C LEU A 79 -19.22 -17.54 -2.79
N LEU A 80 -18.41 -16.56 -3.24
CA LEU A 80 -18.76 -15.14 -3.11
C LEU A 80 -20.04 -14.81 -3.90
N ALA A 81 -20.20 -15.33 -5.12
CA ALA A 81 -21.37 -15.08 -5.96
C ALA A 81 -22.68 -15.66 -5.35
N SER A 82 -22.58 -16.75 -4.60
CA SER A 82 -23.73 -17.35 -3.90
C SER A 82 -24.11 -16.63 -2.59
N THR A 83 -23.31 -15.67 -2.14
CA THR A 83 -23.49 -14.99 -0.86
C THR A 83 -24.50 -13.85 -0.96
N ASP A 84 -25.40 -13.71 0.02
CA ASP A 84 -26.29 -12.54 0.12
C ASP A 84 -25.46 -11.25 0.32
N PRO A 85 -25.49 -10.29 -0.64
CA PRO A 85 -24.75 -9.04 -0.54
C PRO A 85 -25.09 -8.23 0.71
N VAL A 86 -26.35 -8.27 1.16
CA VAL A 86 -26.80 -7.47 2.32
C VAL A 86 -26.24 -8.05 3.62
N ALA A 87 -26.31 -9.37 3.80
CA ALA A 87 -25.69 -10.04 4.94
C ALA A 87 -24.18 -9.86 4.97
N TYR A 88 -23.52 -9.98 3.80
CA TYR A 88 -22.07 -9.79 3.70
C TYR A 88 -21.66 -8.35 4.05
N TYR A 89 -22.37 -7.35 3.48
CA TYR A 89 -22.20 -5.95 3.83
C TYR A 89 -22.33 -5.71 5.35
N LYS A 90 -23.36 -6.26 6.00
CA LYS A 90 -23.56 -6.12 7.45
C LYS A 90 -22.40 -6.71 8.26
N ALA A 91 -21.88 -7.86 7.85
CA ALA A 91 -20.71 -8.48 8.48
C ALA A 91 -19.46 -7.60 8.31
N LEU A 92 -19.25 -7.03 7.11
CA LEU A 92 -18.14 -6.12 6.83
C LEU A 92 -18.24 -4.82 7.63
N SER A 93 -19.43 -4.23 7.77
CA SER A 93 -19.63 -3.04 8.60
C SER A 93 -19.24 -3.30 10.06
N GLY A 94 -19.46 -4.53 10.55
CA GLY A 94 -19.06 -4.95 11.88
C GLY A 94 -17.55 -5.05 12.10
N LEU A 95 -16.73 -5.08 11.03
CA LEU A 95 -15.26 -5.00 11.15
C LEU A 95 -14.79 -3.59 11.53
N ALA A 96 -15.58 -2.59 11.17
CA ALA A 96 -15.15 -1.21 11.24
C ALA A 96 -15.50 -0.63 12.62
N ARG A 97 -14.50 -0.37 13.47
CA ARG A 97 -14.75 0.17 14.83
C ARG A 97 -15.28 1.60 14.80
N GLN A 98 -16.00 1.95 15.86
CA GLN A 98 -16.30 3.33 16.19
C GLN A 98 -14.99 4.04 16.58
N GLY A 99 -14.73 5.22 16.00
CA GLY A 99 -13.58 6.06 16.33
C GLY A 99 -12.35 5.94 15.43
N HIS A 100 -12.38 5.12 14.36
CA HIS A 100 -11.20 4.92 13.50
C HIS A 100 -10.74 6.14 12.70
N HIS A 101 -11.53 7.20 12.56
CA HIS A 101 -11.14 8.55 12.16
C HIS A 101 -12.42 9.41 12.12
N ALA A 102 -12.32 10.69 12.49
CA ALA A 102 -13.46 11.62 12.39
C ALA A 102 -13.99 11.79 10.94
N VAL A 103 -13.15 11.47 9.94
CA VAL A 103 -13.44 11.64 8.51
C VAL A 103 -14.33 10.52 7.94
N LEU A 104 -14.23 9.29 8.45
CA LEU A 104 -14.92 8.13 7.88
C LEU A 104 -16.23 7.84 8.60
N GLU A 105 -17.33 8.09 7.90
CA GLU A 105 -18.69 7.83 8.35
C GLU A 105 -19.22 6.51 7.80
N PRO A 106 -20.21 5.84 8.45
CA PRO A 106 -20.88 4.70 7.87
C PRO A 106 -21.60 5.05 6.56
N LEU A 107 -21.37 4.27 5.50
CA LEU A 107 -22.09 4.37 4.22
C LEU A 107 -23.20 3.32 4.17
N PRO A 108 -24.49 3.66 4.12
CA PRO A 108 -25.55 2.65 4.01
C PRO A 108 -25.38 1.74 2.78
N TYR A 109 -25.79 0.49 2.90
CA TYR A 109 -25.85 -0.43 1.77
C TYR A 109 -26.70 0.15 0.64
N ARG A 110 -26.18 0.07 -0.59
CA ARG A 110 -26.89 0.39 -1.82
C ARG A 110 -26.52 -0.63 -2.88
N SER A 111 -27.52 -1.27 -3.50
CA SER A 111 -27.32 -2.31 -4.50
C SER A 111 -26.80 -1.81 -5.84
N ASN A 112 -26.83 -0.49 -6.08
CA ASN A 112 -26.29 0.15 -7.28
C ASN A 112 -24.80 0.51 -7.17
N LEU A 113 -24.16 0.17 -6.05
CA LEU A 113 -22.73 0.36 -5.86
C LEU A 113 -22.05 -0.99 -6.05
N ASP A 114 -21.34 -1.15 -7.17
CA ASP A 114 -20.75 -2.44 -7.58
C ASP A 114 -19.81 -3.02 -6.51
N PHE A 115 -19.10 -2.16 -5.77
CA PHE A 115 -18.21 -2.58 -4.68
C PHE A 115 -18.92 -3.11 -3.42
N HIS A 116 -20.25 -3.08 -3.36
CA HIS A 116 -21.03 -3.82 -2.36
C HIS A 116 -21.32 -5.27 -2.76
N ASP A 117 -21.12 -5.63 -4.02
CA ASP A 117 -21.19 -7.02 -4.47
C ASP A 117 -20.06 -7.84 -3.82
N PRO A 118 -20.34 -9.00 -3.19
CA PRO A 118 -19.30 -9.85 -2.60
C PRO A 118 -18.19 -10.27 -3.56
N THR A 119 -18.48 -10.41 -4.86
CA THR A 119 -17.53 -10.83 -5.89
C THR A 119 -16.57 -9.71 -6.30
N CYS A 120 -16.93 -8.44 -6.08
CA CYS A 120 -16.08 -7.30 -6.41
C CYS A 120 -14.93 -7.20 -5.42
N VAL A 121 -13.77 -7.75 -5.76
CA VAL A 121 -12.53 -7.69 -4.94
C VAL A 121 -11.52 -6.65 -5.43
N VAL A 122 -11.77 -6.09 -6.61
CA VAL A 122 -10.98 -5.01 -7.23
C VAL A 122 -11.94 -3.92 -7.71
N VAL A 123 -11.52 -2.67 -7.54
CA VAL A 123 -12.24 -1.50 -8.05
C VAL A 123 -11.27 -0.69 -8.91
N ASP A 124 -11.56 -0.58 -10.19
CA ASP A 124 -10.74 0.14 -11.15
C ASP A 124 -10.72 1.65 -10.92
N PRO A 125 -9.62 2.33 -11.29
CA PRO A 125 -9.52 3.78 -11.17
C PRO A 125 -10.55 4.47 -12.06
N ARG A 126 -10.96 5.66 -11.63
CA ARG A 126 -11.72 6.65 -12.38
C ARG A 126 -10.97 7.97 -12.22
N PRO A 127 -9.86 8.12 -12.94
CA PRO A 127 -8.93 9.19 -12.68
C PRO A 127 -9.58 10.55 -12.90
N ALA A 128 -9.17 11.50 -12.07
CA ALA A 128 -9.48 12.92 -12.25
C ALA A 128 -8.18 13.72 -12.21
N ASN A 129 -8.27 15.04 -12.18
CA ASN A 129 -7.08 15.88 -12.09
C ASN A 129 -6.50 15.94 -10.67
N THR A 130 -5.27 16.46 -10.57
CA THR A 130 -4.58 16.74 -9.31
C THR A 130 -5.40 17.64 -8.39
N ASP A 131 -6.12 18.64 -8.92
CA ASP A 131 -7.00 19.51 -8.11
C ASP A 131 -8.08 18.73 -7.33
N THR A 132 -8.60 17.65 -7.92
CA THR A 132 -9.59 16.78 -7.26
C THR A 132 -8.95 15.97 -6.13
N ILE A 133 -7.72 15.49 -6.34
CA ILE A 133 -6.93 14.81 -5.31
C ILE A 133 -6.65 15.78 -4.15
N GLU A 134 -6.14 16.98 -4.46
CA GLU A 134 -5.88 18.02 -3.46
C GLU A 134 -7.17 18.39 -2.70
N LEU A 135 -8.32 18.50 -3.37
CA LEU A 135 -9.60 18.81 -2.73
C LEU A 135 -9.97 17.76 -1.67
N PHE A 136 -9.96 16.47 -2.03
CA PHE A 136 -10.30 15.40 -1.10
C PHE A 136 -9.26 15.28 0.02
N ALA A 137 -7.99 15.44 -0.31
CA ALA A 137 -6.91 15.32 0.66
C ALA A 137 -6.91 16.46 1.69
N ASN A 138 -7.12 17.71 1.25
CA ASN A 138 -7.28 18.86 2.15
C ASN A 138 -8.51 18.73 3.05
N ALA A 139 -9.61 18.19 2.53
CA ALA A 139 -10.81 17.94 3.32
C ALA A 139 -10.57 16.88 4.41
N ALA A 140 -9.74 15.88 4.13
CA ALA A 140 -9.40 14.81 5.08
C ALA A 140 -8.32 15.22 6.08
N TYR A 141 -7.38 16.04 5.64
CA TYR A 141 -6.22 16.49 6.40
C TYR A 141 -5.88 17.93 6.03
N PRO A 142 -6.27 18.93 6.85
CA PRO A 142 -6.06 20.35 6.53
C PRO A 142 -4.60 20.74 6.29
N ASP A 143 -3.65 20.01 6.88
CA ASP A 143 -2.21 20.21 6.67
C ASP A 143 -1.66 19.43 5.47
N PHE A 144 -2.52 18.98 4.55
CA PHE A 144 -2.11 18.33 3.30
C PHE A 144 -1.12 19.17 2.47
N PRO A 145 -1.20 20.52 2.38
CA PRO A 145 -0.21 21.30 1.66
C PRO A 145 1.21 21.15 2.24
N TRP A 146 1.33 20.94 3.54
CA TRP A 146 2.63 20.62 4.17
C TRP A 146 3.13 19.24 3.72
N LEU A 147 2.26 18.22 3.73
CA LEU A 147 2.59 16.86 3.27
C LEU A 147 3.03 16.87 1.80
N LEU A 148 2.28 17.57 0.95
CA LEU A 148 2.58 17.71 -0.47
C LEU A 148 3.88 18.47 -0.71
N GLY A 149 4.14 19.53 0.06
CA GLY A 149 5.41 20.25 0.05
C GLY A 149 6.61 19.32 0.29
N ARG A 150 6.48 18.38 1.23
CA ARG A 150 7.53 17.38 1.51
C ARG A 150 7.76 16.40 0.35
N PHE A 151 6.72 16.00 -0.36
CA PHE A 151 6.88 15.18 -1.57
C PHE A 151 7.58 15.92 -2.72
N ARG A 152 7.49 17.26 -2.70
CA ARG A 152 8.15 18.14 -3.67
C ARG A 152 9.57 18.54 -3.23
N ASP A 153 10.04 18.13 -2.04
CA ASP A 153 11.43 18.36 -1.62
C ASP A 153 12.40 17.68 -2.61
N PRO A 154 13.53 18.31 -2.99
CA PRO A 154 14.42 17.77 -4.03
C PRO A 154 14.88 16.33 -3.80
N VAL A 155 15.16 15.96 -2.55
CA VAL A 155 15.58 14.60 -2.18
C VAL A 155 14.45 13.58 -2.41
N VAL A 156 13.20 13.96 -2.13
CA VAL A 156 12.04 13.10 -2.39
C VAL A 156 11.75 13.08 -3.88
N ALA A 157 11.87 14.21 -4.57
CA ALA A 157 11.71 14.30 -6.00
C ALA A 157 12.68 13.36 -6.74
N GLU A 158 13.96 13.28 -6.36
CA GLU A 158 14.92 12.33 -6.94
C GLU A 158 14.48 10.86 -6.77
N ARG A 159 13.84 10.54 -5.63
CA ARG A 159 13.30 9.19 -5.39
C ARG A 159 12.08 8.91 -6.25
N LEU A 160 11.21 9.90 -6.46
CA LEU A 160 10.09 9.80 -7.39
C LEU A 160 10.57 9.64 -8.84
N ASP A 161 11.69 10.27 -9.22
CA ASP A 161 12.31 10.03 -10.53
C ASP A 161 12.78 8.58 -10.67
N ALA A 162 13.39 8.02 -9.63
CA ALA A 162 13.78 6.61 -9.61
C ALA A 162 12.56 5.67 -9.70
N VAL A 163 11.46 5.99 -9.01
CA VAL A 163 10.19 5.26 -9.14
C VAL A 163 9.69 5.34 -10.57
N TYR A 164 9.67 6.53 -11.18
CA TYR A 164 9.26 6.70 -12.57
C TYR A 164 10.11 5.82 -13.51
N GLN A 165 11.44 5.84 -13.38
CA GLN A 165 12.32 5.03 -14.23
C GLN A 165 12.03 3.54 -14.09
N LEU A 166 11.90 3.04 -12.86
CA LEU A 166 11.57 1.63 -12.62
C LEU A 166 10.23 1.25 -13.24
N VAL A 167 9.19 2.05 -12.99
CA VAL A 167 7.80 1.72 -13.31
C VAL A 167 7.52 1.88 -14.80
N PHE A 168 7.90 3.02 -15.38
CA PHE A 168 7.53 3.37 -16.76
C PHE A 168 8.55 2.86 -17.79
N ASN A 169 9.84 2.83 -17.46
CA ASN A 169 10.90 2.49 -18.42
C ASN A 169 11.43 1.07 -18.26
N GLU A 170 11.57 0.58 -17.03
CA GLU A 170 12.08 -0.78 -16.77
C GLU A 170 10.98 -1.83 -16.64
N GLY A 171 9.71 -1.43 -16.48
CA GLY A 171 8.60 -2.35 -16.21
C GLY A 171 8.73 -3.07 -14.88
N ALA A 172 9.49 -2.51 -13.93
CA ALA A 172 9.64 -3.05 -12.59
C ALA A 172 8.49 -2.60 -11.70
N ASN A 173 8.03 -3.51 -10.85
CA ASN A 173 7.05 -3.19 -9.82
C ASN A 173 7.74 -2.45 -8.66
N VAL A 174 6.98 -1.64 -7.91
CA VAL A 174 7.46 -0.93 -6.72
C VAL A 174 6.37 -0.99 -5.65
N ALA A 175 6.69 -1.51 -4.47
CA ALA A 175 5.80 -1.40 -3.31
C ALA A 175 6.07 -0.09 -2.57
N VAL A 176 5.02 0.67 -2.25
CA VAL A 176 5.08 1.83 -1.35
C VAL A 176 4.54 1.38 -0.01
N VAL A 177 5.38 1.41 1.04
CA VAL A 177 5.06 0.81 2.34
C VAL A 177 5.08 1.86 3.45
N THR A 178 3.97 2.00 4.17
CA THR A 178 3.84 2.92 5.32
C THR A 178 3.78 2.19 6.68
N ASN A 179 4.01 2.92 7.78
CA ASN A 179 3.85 2.44 9.17
C ASN A 179 2.40 2.15 9.61
N HIS A 180 1.40 2.29 8.72
CA HIS A 180 -0.02 2.06 9.01
C HIS A 180 -0.53 2.73 10.31
N GLY A 181 -0.16 3.99 10.53
CA GLY A 181 -0.56 4.72 11.73
C GLY A 181 -2.07 5.02 11.75
N GLN A 182 -2.64 5.37 10.59
CA GLN A 182 -4.02 5.82 10.47
C GLN A 182 -4.65 5.20 9.22
N ILE A 183 -5.95 4.89 9.22
CA ILE A 183 -6.57 4.24 8.04
C ILE A 183 -6.47 5.06 6.75
N ILE A 184 -6.41 6.39 6.89
CA ILE A 184 -6.33 7.34 5.78
C ILE A 184 -4.89 7.59 5.31
N ASP A 185 -3.88 7.07 6.03
CA ASP A 185 -2.47 7.42 5.78
C ASP A 185 -2.03 7.09 4.36
N ILE A 186 -2.30 5.87 3.90
CA ILE A 186 -1.92 5.38 2.58
C ILE A 186 -2.66 6.11 1.46
N ALA A 187 -3.88 6.57 1.73
CA ALA A 187 -4.67 7.36 0.78
C ALA A 187 -4.07 8.77 0.62
N LEU A 188 -3.67 9.42 1.71
CA LEU A 188 -3.06 10.75 1.70
C LEU A 188 -1.63 10.72 1.15
N VAL A 189 -0.83 9.73 1.57
CA VAL A 189 0.52 9.48 1.03
C VAL A 189 0.46 9.17 -0.46
N GLY A 190 -0.46 8.30 -0.88
CA GLY A 190 -0.68 7.98 -2.29
C GLY A 190 -1.12 9.20 -3.10
N GLY A 191 -2.08 9.97 -2.58
CA GLY A 191 -2.54 11.21 -3.22
C GLY A 191 -1.44 12.25 -3.37
N ALA A 192 -0.64 12.49 -2.31
CA ALA A 192 0.49 13.42 -2.37
C ALA A 192 1.58 12.94 -3.33
N MET A 193 1.84 11.64 -3.39
CA MET A 193 2.79 11.05 -4.34
C MET A 193 2.31 11.21 -5.78
N ILE A 194 1.04 10.90 -6.08
CA ILE A 194 0.45 11.06 -7.41
C ILE A 194 0.52 12.53 -7.83
N ASP A 195 0.09 13.45 -6.96
CA ASP A 195 0.15 14.88 -7.23
C ASP A 195 1.59 15.36 -7.52
N ALA A 196 2.54 14.99 -6.67
CA ALA A 196 3.94 15.38 -6.85
C ALA A 196 4.55 14.79 -8.13
N MET A 197 4.12 13.60 -8.53
CA MET A 197 4.58 12.95 -9.75
C MET A 197 3.96 13.56 -11.02
N CYS A 198 2.71 14.00 -10.95
CA CYS A 198 1.96 14.65 -12.04
C CYS A 198 2.01 16.19 -11.96
N SER A 199 2.90 16.74 -11.14
CA SER A 199 2.96 18.18 -10.88
C SER A 199 3.25 18.97 -12.16
N ALA A 200 2.53 20.08 -12.34
CA ALA A 200 2.71 20.95 -13.49
C ALA A 200 4.17 21.39 -13.66
N GLY A 201 4.74 21.12 -14.84
CA GLY A 201 6.12 21.48 -15.16
C GLY A 201 7.16 20.48 -14.65
N ARG A 202 6.77 19.43 -13.91
CA ARG A 202 7.64 18.29 -13.66
C ARG A 202 7.88 17.56 -14.98
N THR A 203 9.11 17.11 -15.19
CA THR A 203 9.50 16.35 -16.37
C THR A 203 10.41 15.22 -15.96
N TYR A 204 10.28 14.09 -16.64
CA TYR A 204 11.10 12.92 -16.47
C TYR A 204 11.96 12.71 -17.70
N GLY A 205 12.99 11.86 -17.56
CA GLY A 205 13.84 11.46 -18.67
C GLY A 205 14.64 12.61 -19.28
N VAL A 206 15.33 12.30 -20.38
CA VAL A 206 16.14 13.29 -21.12
C VAL A 206 15.27 14.05 -22.14
N LEU A 207 14.10 13.51 -22.51
CA LEU A 207 13.21 14.10 -23.50
C LEU A 207 12.18 15.03 -22.86
N GLY A 208 12.12 15.09 -21.53
CA GLY A 208 11.21 15.96 -20.81
C GLY A 208 9.79 15.41 -20.75
N GLU A 209 9.65 14.09 -20.65
CA GLU A 209 8.36 13.41 -20.58
C GLU A 209 7.54 13.90 -19.38
N GLN A 210 6.24 14.06 -19.59
CA GLN A 210 5.28 14.39 -18.52
C GLN A 210 4.30 13.22 -18.39
N ILE A 211 3.79 13.02 -17.18
CA ILE A 211 2.75 12.03 -16.91
C ILE A 211 1.55 12.73 -16.29
N GLU A 212 0.38 12.33 -16.73
CA GLU A 212 -0.89 12.77 -16.17
C GLU A 212 -1.40 11.76 -15.14
N VAL A 213 -2.42 12.14 -14.38
CA VAL A 213 -3.05 11.24 -13.40
C VAL A 213 -3.59 9.98 -14.08
N ASP A 214 -4.12 10.11 -15.30
CA ASP A 214 -4.61 8.98 -16.10
C ASP A 214 -3.50 7.93 -16.35
N ASP A 215 -2.28 8.37 -16.70
CA ASP A 215 -1.14 7.47 -16.96
C ASP A 215 -0.70 6.72 -15.68
N LEU A 216 -0.78 7.40 -14.54
CA LEU A 216 -0.32 6.87 -13.26
C LEU A 216 -1.39 5.99 -12.59
N ALA A 217 -2.67 6.35 -12.69
CA ALA A 217 -3.77 5.66 -12.01
C ALA A 217 -3.91 4.21 -12.46
N ASP A 218 -3.64 3.92 -13.74
CA ASP A 218 -3.63 2.55 -14.27
C ASP A 218 -2.50 1.68 -13.69
N ARG A 219 -1.45 2.32 -13.16
CA ARG A 219 -0.27 1.67 -12.56
C ARG A 219 -0.27 1.74 -11.05
N PHE A 220 -1.07 2.61 -10.44
CA PHE A 220 -1.10 2.85 -9.01
C PHE A 220 -2.18 1.98 -8.36
N ASN A 221 -1.73 0.98 -7.61
CA ASN A 221 -2.59 0.02 -6.94
C ASN A 221 -2.53 0.28 -5.43
N VAL A 222 -3.67 0.24 -4.73
CA VAL A 222 -3.74 0.37 -3.27
C VAL A 222 -4.40 -0.88 -2.70
N LEU A 223 -3.75 -1.50 -1.72
CA LEU A 223 -4.33 -2.60 -0.95
C LEU A 223 -4.93 -2.09 0.35
N VAL A 224 -6.25 -2.21 0.50
CA VAL A 224 -6.97 -1.78 1.72
C VAL A 224 -7.85 -2.88 2.28
N SER A 225 -8.36 -2.66 3.50
CA SER A 225 -9.40 -3.50 4.08
C SER A 225 -10.73 -3.29 3.34
N ARG A 226 -11.42 -4.38 3.01
CA ARG A 226 -12.75 -4.40 2.41
C ARG A 226 -13.77 -3.62 3.24
N MET A 227 -13.53 -3.41 4.54
CA MET A 227 -14.39 -2.58 5.37
C MET A 227 -14.56 -1.14 4.84
N VAL A 228 -13.61 -0.64 4.03
CA VAL A 228 -13.66 0.69 3.39
C VAL A 228 -14.89 0.82 2.49
N THR A 229 -15.41 -0.28 1.91
CA THR A 229 -16.64 -0.25 1.11
C THR A 229 -17.87 0.10 1.92
N THR A 230 -17.81 -0.01 3.25
CA THR A 230 -18.90 0.35 4.18
C THR A 230 -18.75 1.77 4.73
N ARG A 231 -17.83 2.56 4.17
CA ARG A 231 -17.48 3.89 4.65
C ARG A 231 -17.65 4.96 3.58
N MET A 232 -17.93 6.17 4.02
CA MET A 232 -17.92 7.39 3.20
C MET A 232 -17.07 8.47 3.86
N ALA A 233 -16.52 9.35 3.05
CA ALA A 233 -15.85 10.58 3.45
C ALA A 233 -16.56 11.74 2.74
N PHE A 234 -16.91 12.79 3.47
CA PHE A 234 -17.56 13.99 2.89
C PHE A 234 -18.87 13.69 2.14
N ASN A 235 -19.67 12.72 2.61
CA ASN A 235 -20.86 12.22 1.92
C ASN A 235 -20.60 11.52 0.56
N VAL A 236 -19.34 11.23 0.25
CA VAL A 236 -18.92 10.46 -0.93
C VAL A 236 -18.43 9.08 -0.47
N PRO A 237 -18.87 7.97 -1.10
CA PRO A 237 -18.30 6.65 -0.81
C PRO A 237 -16.77 6.68 -0.81
N ALA A 238 -16.13 6.13 0.24
CA ALA A 238 -14.67 6.20 0.38
C ALA A 238 -13.96 5.53 -0.81
N MET A 239 -14.56 4.49 -1.37
CA MET A 239 -14.09 3.87 -2.61
C MET A 239 -14.01 4.84 -3.78
N GLN A 240 -15.00 5.71 -3.95
CA GLN A 240 -15.01 6.68 -5.06
C GLN A 240 -13.93 7.76 -4.89
N VAL A 241 -13.55 8.07 -3.65
CA VAL A 241 -12.40 8.96 -3.36
C VAL A 241 -11.10 8.28 -3.77
N LEU A 242 -10.91 6.99 -3.43
CA LEU A 242 -9.71 6.23 -3.81
C LEU A 242 -9.58 6.03 -5.32
N GLN A 243 -10.70 5.85 -6.03
CA GLN A 243 -10.72 5.67 -7.49
C GLN A 243 -10.13 6.85 -8.26
N VAL A 244 -10.06 8.05 -7.67
CA VAL A 244 -9.50 9.24 -8.32
C VAL A 244 -8.04 9.06 -8.73
N GLY A 245 -7.28 8.23 -8.01
CA GLY A 245 -5.85 8.07 -8.26
C GLY A 245 -5.35 6.63 -8.31
N ALA A 246 -6.19 5.64 -7.97
CA ALA A 246 -5.70 4.28 -7.82
C ALA A 246 -6.73 3.18 -8.09
N ARG A 247 -6.24 2.06 -8.63
CA ARG A 247 -6.92 0.76 -8.57
C ARG A 247 -6.89 0.25 -7.13
N THR A 248 -8.03 -0.14 -6.59
CA THR A 248 -8.13 -0.57 -5.19
C THR A 248 -8.40 -2.06 -5.07
N PHE A 249 -7.53 -2.78 -4.36
CA PHE A 249 -7.67 -4.20 -4.02
C PHE A 249 -8.21 -4.35 -2.60
N LEU A 250 -9.27 -5.16 -2.45
CA LEU A 250 -10.06 -5.25 -1.21
C LEU A 250 -9.74 -6.55 -0.45
N SER A 251 -8.94 -6.43 0.60
CA SER A 251 -8.59 -7.56 1.49
C SER A 251 -9.50 -7.62 2.71
N VAL A 252 -9.82 -8.81 3.21
CA VAL A 252 -10.51 -9.02 4.48
C VAL A 252 -9.46 -9.34 5.56
N PRO A 253 -9.35 -8.56 6.64
CA PRO A 253 -8.43 -8.84 7.74
C PRO A 253 -8.66 -10.23 8.36
N GLN A 254 -7.57 -10.95 8.63
CA GLN A 254 -7.61 -12.30 9.22
C GLN A 254 -7.42 -12.31 10.76
N THR A 255 -7.21 -11.13 11.37
CA THR A 255 -6.89 -10.97 12.79
C THR A 255 -8.10 -11.17 13.72
N HIS A 256 -7.88 -11.12 15.04
CA HIS A 256 -8.90 -11.23 16.09
C HIS A 256 -10.16 -10.35 15.91
N SER A 257 -10.06 -9.25 15.14
CA SER A 257 -11.19 -8.40 14.74
C SER A 257 -12.30 -9.18 14.00
N ARG A 258 -11.95 -10.26 13.27
CA ARG A 258 -12.91 -11.15 12.58
C ARG A 258 -13.84 -11.88 13.55
N ARG A 259 -13.36 -12.24 14.76
CA ARG A 259 -14.18 -12.97 15.75
C ARG A 259 -15.37 -12.14 16.24
N ARG A 260 -15.29 -10.81 16.15
CA ARG A 260 -16.36 -9.89 16.56
C ARG A 260 -17.37 -9.59 15.44
N SER A 261 -16.95 -9.63 14.17
CA SER A 261 -17.81 -9.27 13.04
C SER A 261 -18.75 -10.39 12.57
N LYS A 262 -18.64 -11.60 13.16
CA LYS A 262 -19.37 -12.82 12.71
C LYS A 262 -19.20 -13.11 11.22
N LEU A 263 -18.14 -12.57 10.60
CA LEU A 263 -17.85 -12.84 9.21
C LEU A 263 -17.38 -14.29 9.07
N ASP A 264 -18.03 -15.04 8.18
CA ASP A 264 -17.68 -16.42 7.88
C ASP A 264 -16.20 -16.49 7.45
N PRO A 265 -15.36 -17.27 8.16
CA PRO A 265 -13.97 -17.50 7.76
C PRO A 265 -13.81 -18.00 6.32
N ALA A 266 -14.77 -18.77 5.78
CA ALA A 266 -14.75 -19.23 4.40
C ALA A 266 -14.86 -18.05 3.42
N LEU A 267 -15.77 -17.10 3.67
CA LEU A 267 -15.92 -15.89 2.85
C LEU A 267 -14.68 -14.99 2.93
N ALA A 268 -14.09 -14.84 4.12
CA ALA A 268 -12.86 -14.07 4.28
C ALA A 268 -11.69 -14.70 3.51
N ARG A 269 -11.57 -16.04 3.52
CA ARG A 269 -10.56 -16.76 2.73
C ARG A 269 -10.82 -16.62 1.23
N ALA A 270 -12.05 -16.85 0.77
CA ALA A 270 -12.43 -16.74 -0.63
C ALA A 270 -12.17 -15.33 -1.18
N ASN A 271 -12.56 -14.28 -0.46
CA ASN A 271 -12.25 -12.90 -0.83
C ASN A 271 -10.74 -12.69 -1.00
N ASN A 272 -9.95 -13.08 -0.01
CA ASN A 272 -8.49 -12.85 -0.05
C ASN A 272 -7.80 -13.68 -1.13
N GLN A 273 -8.33 -14.86 -1.42
CA GLN A 273 -7.84 -15.72 -2.49
C GLN A 273 -8.11 -15.11 -3.87
N LEU A 274 -9.34 -14.67 -4.12
CA LEU A 274 -9.70 -14.00 -5.37
C LEU A 274 -8.96 -12.66 -5.51
N MET A 275 -8.91 -11.84 -4.46
CA MET A 275 -8.17 -10.57 -4.47
C MET A 275 -6.68 -10.77 -4.79
N ARG A 276 -6.02 -11.76 -4.17
CA ARG A 276 -4.60 -12.06 -4.47
C ARG A 276 -4.42 -12.51 -5.90
N HIS A 277 -5.31 -13.33 -6.42
CA HIS A 277 -5.27 -13.75 -7.82
C HIS A 277 -5.32 -12.55 -8.77
N GLU A 278 -6.28 -11.63 -8.58
CA GLU A 278 -6.40 -10.43 -9.41
C GLU A 278 -5.17 -9.51 -9.25
N LEU A 279 -4.63 -9.40 -8.03
CA LEU A 279 -3.42 -8.61 -7.77
C LEU A 279 -2.19 -9.23 -8.47
N ASP A 280 -2.03 -10.55 -8.41
CA ASP A 280 -0.94 -11.25 -9.07
C ASP A 280 -1.02 -11.09 -10.59
N LEU A 281 -2.24 -11.14 -11.17
CA LEU A 281 -2.45 -10.83 -12.58
C LEU A 281 -1.99 -9.41 -12.91
N GLN A 282 -2.41 -8.41 -12.12
CA GLN A 282 -2.01 -7.01 -12.33
C GLN A 282 -0.49 -6.82 -12.21
N LEU A 283 0.14 -7.37 -11.17
CA LEU A 283 1.58 -7.26 -10.96
C LEU A 283 2.38 -8.01 -12.04
N SER A 284 1.81 -9.05 -12.65
CA SER A 284 2.47 -9.80 -13.73
C SER A 284 2.64 -9.00 -15.03
N GLU A 285 1.86 -7.93 -15.21
CA GLU A 285 2.03 -7.00 -16.34
C GLU A 285 3.33 -6.19 -16.23
N GLY A 286 3.88 -6.05 -15.02
CA GLY A 286 5.03 -5.20 -14.73
C GLY A 286 4.67 -3.72 -14.72
N GLY A 287 5.62 -2.91 -14.23
CA GLY A 287 5.48 -1.46 -14.17
C GLY A 287 4.31 -1.00 -13.30
N GLN A 288 4.11 -1.65 -12.15
CA GLN A 288 3.04 -1.37 -11.19
C GLN A 288 3.59 -0.79 -9.89
N ILE A 289 2.89 0.19 -9.33
CA ILE A 289 3.07 0.66 -7.97
C ILE A 289 2.02 -0.03 -7.08
N LEU A 290 2.44 -0.60 -5.96
CA LEU A 290 1.55 -1.20 -4.96
C LEU A 290 1.72 -0.47 -3.62
N ALA A 291 0.81 0.43 -3.33
CA ALA A 291 0.71 1.10 -2.05
C ALA A 291 0.02 0.18 -1.03
N MET A 292 0.72 -0.07 0.08
CA MET A 292 0.20 -0.85 1.18
C MET A 292 0.64 -0.27 2.51
N ALA A 293 -0.29 -0.30 3.45
CA ALA A 293 0.03 -0.07 4.83
C ALA A 293 0.35 -1.45 5.44
N ALA A 294 1.63 -1.73 5.66
CA ALA A 294 2.05 -2.96 6.31
C ALA A 294 1.36 -3.01 7.67
N SER A 295 0.58 -4.07 7.93
CA SER A 295 -0.29 -4.22 9.09
C SER A 295 0.40 -3.77 10.38
N GLY A 296 0.27 -2.51 10.74
CA GLY A 296 0.60 -1.91 12.01
C GLY A 296 -0.72 -1.62 12.67
N SER A 297 -1.44 -2.66 13.13
CA SER A 297 -2.66 -2.36 13.84
C SER A 297 -2.28 -1.56 15.08
N GLN A 298 -2.81 -0.34 15.20
CA GLN A 298 -2.97 0.37 16.47
C GLN A 298 -3.85 -0.41 17.49
N ASP A 299 -4.14 -1.68 17.21
CA ASP A 299 -4.58 -2.62 18.21
C ASP A 299 -3.44 -3.02 19.13
N LEU A 300 -3.22 -2.16 20.12
CA LEU A 300 -3.21 -2.64 21.48
C LEU A 300 -4.05 -1.71 22.36
N SER A 301 -5.37 -1.68 22.14
CA SER A 301 -6.26 -1.48 23.29
C SER A 301 -6.05 -2.60 24.33
N VAL A 302 -5.61 -3.78 23.89
CA VAL A 302 -5.26 -4.89 24.78
C VAL A 302 -3.97 -4.63 25.56
N ALA A 303 -2.90 -4.06 25.00
CA ALA A 303 -1.75 -3.64 25.83
C ALA A 303 -1.95 -2.29 26.45
N VAL A 304 -2.74 -1.35 25.93
CA VAL A 304 -3.06 -0.15 26.69
C VAL A 304 -3.85 -0.52 27.95
N GLU A 305 -4.86 -1.38 27.89
CA GLU A 305 -5.57 -1.85 29.10
C GLU A 305 -4.71 -2.76 29.99
N MET A 306 -3.89 -3.65 29.40
CA MET A 306 -3.03 -4.55 30.18
C MET A 306 -1.86 -3.79 30.81
N VAL A 307 -1.21 -2.88 30.08
CA VAL A 307 -0.20 -1.93 30.58
C VAL A 307 -0.84 -0.99 31.59
N GLN A 308 -2.06 -0.49 31.39
CA GLN A 308 -2.77 0.30 32.40
C GLN A 308 -3.09 -0.52 33.67
N LYS A 309 -3.51 -1.79 33.55
CA LYS A 309 -3.74 -2.70 34.69
C LYS A 309 -2.45 -3.04 35.44
N ILE A 310 -1.38 -3.34 34.70
CA ILE A 310 -0.05 -3.62 35.23
C ILE A 310 0.49 -2.37 35.95
N LYS A 311 0.37 -1.19 35.33
CA LYS A 311 0.73 0.11 35.93
C LYS A 311 -0.11 0.42 37.16
N ALA A 312 -1.41 0.11 37.17
CA ALA A 312 -2.28 0.28 38.33
C ALA A 312 -1.89 -0.64 39.50
N GLN A 313 -1.48 -1.89 39.23
CA GLN A 313 -0.91 -2.79 40.24
C GLN A 313 0.46 -2.29 40.75
N TRP A 314 1.26 -1.68 39.88
CA TRP A 314 2.55 -1.08 40.23
C TRP A 314 2.41 0.15 41.15
N ARG A 315 1.44 1.03 40.84
CA ARG A 315 1.04 2.17 41.69
C ARG A 315 0.67 1.73 43.10
N GLN A 316 0.03 0.56 43.24
CA GLN A 316 -0.30 -0.02 44.54
C GLN A 316 0.92 -0.56 45.31
N MET A 317 1.99 -0.98 44.64
CA MET A 317 3.11 -1.69 45.28
C MET A 317 4.30 -0.81 45.69
N ARG A 318 4.63 0.28 44.98
CA ARG A 318 5.92 0.98 45.20
C ARG A 318 5.85 2.49 45.43
N GLY A 319 4.68 3.12 45.35
CA GLY A 319 4.50 4.54 45.71
C GLY A 319 5.39 5.53 44.96
N ALA A 320 5.97 5.14 43.83
CA ALA A 320 6.79 5.98 42.96
C ALA A 320 6.15 6.06 41.57
N GLU A 321 6.08 7.27 41.01
CA GLU A 321 5.60 7.52 39.65
C GLU A 321 6.73 7.17 38.66
N PRO A 322 6.55 6.15 37.78
CA PRO A 322 7.31 6.13 36.55
C PRO A 322 6.86 7.35 35.71
N ASP A 323 7.77 7.96 34.96
CA ASP A 323 7.47 9.11 34.11
C ASP A 323 6.31 8.77 33.15
N ASP A 324 5.13 9.32 33.44
CA ASP A 324 3.83 8.69 33.13
C ASP A 324 3.29 9.06 31.72
N THR A 325 4.12 9.63 30.83
CA THR A 325 3.61 10.46 29.73
C THR A 325 4.13 10.19 28.31
N ALA A 326 5.16 9.35 28.10
CA ALA A 326 5.66 9.12 26.73
C ALA A 326 4.72 8.18 25.94
N GLU A 327 3.98 8.74 24.98
CA GLU A 327 3.21 7.98 24.00
C GLU A 327 4.16 7.13 23.14
N THR A 328 3.93 5.81 23.10
CA THR A 328 4.76 4.87 22.33
C THR A 328 3.96 4.28 21.18
N VAL A 329 4.57 4.24 19.99
CA VAL A 329 3.97 3.67 18.78
C VAL A 329 4.51 2.26 18.57
N HIS A 330 3.63 1.30 18.33
CA HIS A 330 4.02 -0.10 18.10
C HIS A 330 3.58 -0.57 16.72
N LEU A 331 4.54 -0.96 15.89
CA LEU A 331 4.32 -1.52 14.56
C LEU A 331 4.33 -3.04 14.66
N GLN A 332 3.27 -3.68 14.18
CA GLN A 332 3.09 -5.12 14.22
C GLN A 332 4.00 -5.86 13.23
N PRO A 333 4.25 -7.17 13.47
CA PRO A 333 5.03 -7.98 12.56
C PRO A 333 4.41 -8.08 11.17
N LEU A 334 5.29 -8.23 10.18
CA LEU A 334 4.85 -8.56 8.84
C LEU A 334 4.42 -10.02 8.79
N TYR A 335 3.21 -10.26 8.29
CA TYR A 335 2.77 -11.60 7.94
C TYR A 335 3.36 -12.03 6.60
N ASP A 336 3.50 -13.35 6.41
CA ASP A 336 4.02 -13.95 5.19
C ASP A 336 3.35 -13.45 3.91
N GLY A 337 2.03 -13.23 3.94
CA GLY A 337 1.31 -12.67 2.80
C GLY A 337 1.82 -11.29 2.40
N THR A 338 2.06 -10.40 3.37
CA THR A 338 2.58 -9.04 3.11
C THR A 338 4.02 -9.09 2.59
N MET A 339 4.87 -9.93 3.20
CA MET A 339 6.24 -10.10 2.73
C MET A 339 6.31 -10.66 1.31
N ASN A 340 5.45 -11.62 0.97
CA ASN A 340 5.40 -12.17 -0.38
C ASN A 340 4.97 -11.12 -1.42
N MET A 341 4.04 -10.23 -1.08
CA MET A 341 3.68 -9.10 -1.96
C MET A 341 4.84 -8.13 -2.14
N MET A 342 5.53 -7.76 -1.05
CA MET A 342 6.73 -6.90 -1.12
C MET A 342 7.82 -7.53 -2.00
N LEU A 343 8.07 -8.83 -1.84
CA LEU A 343 9.02 -9.59 -2.64
C LEU A 343 8.61 -9.66 -4.11
N GLY A 344 7.31 -9.85 -4.40
CA GLY A 344 6.75 -9.81 -5.75
C GLY A 344 6.93 -8.45 -6.44
N CYS A 345 6.93 -7.36 -5.67
CA CYS A 345 7.25 -6.04 -6.20
C CYS A 345 8.74 -5.84 -6.46
N ARG A 346 9.67 -6.63 -5.89
CA ARG A 346 11.14 -6.53 -6.02
C ARG A 346 11.78 -5.24 -5.47
N PHE A 347 11.13 -4.09 -5.57
CA PHE A 347 11.57 -2.83 -5.01
C PHE A 347 10.55 -2.28 -4.03
N VAL A 348 11.03 -1.67 -2.96
CA VAL A 348 10.20 -1.06 -1.93
C VAL A 348 10.65 0.38 -1.71
N LEU A 349 9.70 1.31 -1.75
CA LEU A 349 9.84 2.69 -1.28
C LEU A 349 9.22 2.76 0.13
N PRO A 350 10.03 2.74 1.20
CA PRO A 350 9.50 2.84 2.55
C PRO A 350 9.18 4.28 2.90
N ILE A 351 8.10 4.51 3.64
CA ILE A 351 7.63 5.83 4.06
C ILE A 351 7.23 5.77 5.54
N ALA A 352 7.88 6.56 6.37
CA ALA A 352 7.43 6.82 7.73
C ALA A 352 6.56 8.08 7.73
N VAL A 353 5.33 7.97 8.21
CA VAL A 353 4.35 9.06 8.21
C VAL A 353 3.65 9.18 9.56
N SER A 354 3.45 10.41 10.00
CA SER A 354 2.52 10.76 11.08
C SER A 354 1.66 11.92 10.61
N LEU A 355 0.35 11.72 10.68
CA LEU A 355 -0.65 12.75 10.40
C LEU A 355 -1.20 13.38 11.68
N ASP A 356 -0.56 13.10 12.83
CA ASP A 356 -0.88 13.78 14.08
C ASP A 356 -0.43 15.25 13.98
N PRO A 357 -1.33 16.23 14.13
CA PRO A 357 -0.96 17.65 14.09
C PRO A 357 0.08 18.07 15.15
N THR A 358 0.20 17.31 16.25
CA THR A 358 1.17 17.58 17.32
C THR A 358 2.55 17.01 17.00
N HIS A 359 2.60 15.94 16.19
CA HIS A 359 3.83 15.27 15.78
C HIS A 359 3.79 14.91 14.28
N PRO A 360 3.65 15.88 13.36
CA PRO A 360 3.52 15.58 11.94
C PRO A 360 4.87 15.14 11.37
N ALA A 361 4.90 14.02 10.65
CA ALA A 361 6.12 13.48 10.07
C ALA A 361 5.88 12.93 8.66
N LEU A 362 6.85 13.16 7.76
CA LEU A 362 6.96 12.45 6.50
C LEU A 362 8.45 12.25 6.20
N GLU A 363 8.91 11.01 6.32
CA GLU A 363 10.23 10.59 5.89
C GLU A 363 10.07 9.53 4.81
N VAL A 364 10.45 9.89 3.59
CA VAL A 364 10.56 8.91 2.51
C VAL A 364 11.94 8.28 2.60
N GLY A 365 12.06 6.97 2.39
CA GLY A 365 13.34 6.28 2.41
C GLY A 365 13.92 6.11 1.02
N SER A 366 15.12 5.52 0.95
CA SER A 366 15.70 5.15 -0.33
C SER A 366 14.98 3.92 -0.90
N LEU A 367 14.81 3.92 -2.22
CA LEU A 367 14.27 2.79 -2.96
C LEU A 367 15.15 1.56 -2.74
N THR A 368 14.60 0.54 -2.10
CA THR A 368 15.34 -0.62 -1.61
C THR A 368 14.92 -1.86 -2.37
N ARG A 369 15.89 -2.58 -2.95
CA ARG A 369 15.63 -3.88 -3.57
C ARG A 369 15.49 -4.95 -2.50
N VAL A 370 14.35 -5.65 -2.49
CA VAL A 370 14.10 -6.79 -1.61
C VAL A 370 14.39 -8.10 -2.34
N ARG A 371 14.99 -9.05 -1.63
CA ARG A 371 15.39 -10.37 -2.14
C ARG A 371 14.92 -11.50 -1.23
N GLN A 372 14.78 -11.23 0.07
CA GLN A 372 14.38 -12.19 1.08
C GLN A 372 13.49 -11.53 2.15
N LYS A 373 12.80 -12.35 2.95
CA LYS A 373 11.90 -11.88 4.01
C LYS A 373 12.58 -10.96 5.02
N ASP A 374 13.85 -11.19 5.36
CA ASP A 374 14.61 -10.31 6.27
C ASP A 374 14.77 -8.88 5.72
N ASP A 375 14.82 -8.69 4.39
CA ASP A 375 14.83 -7.34 3.80
C ASP A 375 13.54 -6.58 4.13
N CYS A 376 12.40 -7.28 4.16
CA CYS A 376 11.10 -6.70 4.48
C CYS A 376 11.06 -6.26 5.95
N HIS A 377 11.61 -7.06 6.86
CA HIS A 377 11.74 -6.68 8.27
C HIS A 377 12.65 -5.45 8.44
N ARG A 378 13.80 -5.41 7.76
CA ARG A 378 14.70 -4.24 7.80
C ARG A 378 14.05 -2.95 7.29
N ILE A 379 13.16 -3.06 6.30
CA ILE A 379 12.35 -1.94 5.84
C ILE A 379 11.43 -1.43 6.95
N MET A 380 10.75 -2.31 7.67
CA MET A 380 9.87 -1.90 8.77
C MET A 380 10.65 -1.35 9.96
N GLU A 381 11.84 -1.85 10.24
CA GLU A 381 12.76 -1.28 11.23
C GLU A 381 13.18 0.14 10.84
N TRP A 382 13.55 0.34 9.57
CA TRP A 382 13.86 1.68 9.06
C TRP A 382 12.66 2.62 9.19
N ILE A 383 11.44 2.15 8.87
CA ILE A 383 10.22 2.94 9.03
C ILE A 383 10.00 3.33 10.50
N ALA A 384 10.19 2.40 11.45
CA ALA A 384 10.07 2.68 12.87
C ALA A 384 11.12 3.70 13.35
N ASP A 385 12.37 3.51 12.98
CA ASP A 385 13.47 4.40 13.35
C ASP A 385 13.27 5.82 12.77
N ALA A 386 12.90 5.91 11.49
CA ALA A 386 12.62 7.18 10.83
C ALA A 386 11.42 7.90 11.45
N HIS A 387 10.36 7.15 11.77
CA HIS A 387 9.19 7.70 12.46
C HIS A 387 9.58 8.25 13.84
N GLN A 388 10.36 7.50 14.63
CA GLN A 388 10.82 7.95 15.94
C GLN A 388 11.71 9.18 15.86
N GLN A 389 12.63 9.24 14.89
CA GLN A 389 13.50 10.40 14.68
C GLN A 389 12.71 11.65 14.29
N ALA A 390 11.69 11.51 13.43
CA ALA A 390 10.91 12.63 12.94
C ALA A 390 9.86 13.13 13.95
N THR A 391 9.24 12.24 14.73
CA THR A 391 8.18 12.60 15.68
C THR A 391 8.68 12.85 17.10
N GLY A 392 9.84 12.29 17.46
CA GLY A 392 10.32 12.19 18.84
C GLY A 392 9.60 11.12 19.68
N LEU A 393 8.63 10.41 19.11
CA LEU A 393 7.86 9.37 19.81
C LEU A 393 8.58 8.02 19.70
N PRO A 394 8.82 7.30 20.82
CA PRO A 394 9.39 5.97 20.76
C PRO A 394 8.54 5.05 19.87
N THR A 395 9.15 4.53 18.80
CA THR A 395 8.45 3.73 17.78
C THR A 395 9.13 2.38 17.63
N LEU A 396 8.39 1.32 17.90
CA LEU A 396 8.93 -0.03 18.03
C LEU A 396 8.29 -0.96 17.00
N TYR A 397 9.10 -1.50 16.09
CA TYR A 397 8.69 -2.58 15.22
C TYR A 397 8.93 -3.95 15.87
N HIS A 398 7.91 -4.80 15.83
CA HIS A 398 7.98 -6.17 16.33
C HIS A 398 8.19 -7.12 15.15
N ARG A 399 9.24 -7.96 15.19
CA ARG A 399 9.45 -8.96 14.13
C ARG A 399 8.53 -10.17 14.30
N GLN A 400 8.15 -10.48 15.53
CA GLN A 400 7.29 -11.61 15.89
C GLN A 400 6.16 -11.17 16.83
N GLU A 401 5.03 -11.90 16.85
CA GLU A 401 3.92 -11.61 17.76
C GLU A 401 4.33 -11.75 19.24
N ASP A 402 5.23 -12.69 19.54
CA ASP A 402 5.71 -12.96 20.90
C ASP A 402 6.62 -11.85 21.45
N ASP A 403 7.28 -11.06 20.59
CA ASP A 403 8.11 -9.92 21.01
C ASP A 403 7.26 -8.92 21.81
N LEU A 404 6.02 -8.74 21.36
CA LEU A 404 5.07 -7.80 21.93
C LEU A 404 4.62 -8.25 23.33
N LEU A 405 4.30 -9.54 23.48
CA LEU A 405 3.96 -10.14 24.77
C LEU A 405 5.17 -10.16 25.72
N THR A 406 6.37 -10.36 25.19
CA THR A 406 7.62 -10.39 25.97
C THR A 406 7.99 -9.02 26.50
N GLN A 407 7.85 -7.96 25.70
CA GLN A 407 8.07 -6.58 26.16
C GLN A 407 7.02 -6.13 27.18
N VAL A 408 5.73 -6.45 26.97
CA VAL A 408 4.70 -6.22 28.00
C VAL A 408 5.08 -6.91 29.31
N ARG A 409 5.56 -8.15 29.25
CA ARG A 409 6.04 -8.90 30.45
C ARG A 409 7.33 -8.34 31.05
N ALA A 410 8.22 -7.76 30.25
CA ALA A 410 9.47 -7.16 30.73
C ALA A 410 9.18 -5.87 31.51
N VAL A 411 8.28 -5.03 31.00
CA VAL A 411 7.79 -3.82 31.70
C VAL A 411 7.10 -4.16 33.03
N VAL A 412 6.52 -5.37 33.18
CA VAL A 412 5.93 -5.85 34.45
C VAL A 412 7.00 -6.22 35.49
N LYS A 413 8.21 -6.61 35.06
CA LYS A 413 9.23 -7.22 35.93
C LYS A 413 10.27 -6.24 36.48
N THR A 414 10.55 -5.14 35.76
CA THR A 414 11.30 -3.99 36.31
C THR A 414 10.44 -3.25 37.32
#